data_AF-A0A959D892-F1
#
_entry.id   AF-A0A959D892-F1
#
_cell.length_a   1.000
_cell.length_b   1.000
_cell.length_c   1.000
_cell.angle_alpha   90.00
_cell.angle_beta   90.00
_cell.angle_gamma   90.00
#
_symmetry.space_group_name_H-M   'P 1'
#
loop_
_entity.id
_entity.type
_entity.pdbx_description
1 polymer ?
#
loop_
_entity_poly.entity_id
_entity_poly.type
_entity_poly.pdbx_seq_one_letter_code
_entity_poly.pdbx_strand_id
1 'polypeptide(L)'
;MVTGGFRSRSFAEETLEKGELDVIGMGRPFLTEPHQVSAFLRGELGQFSTLNVRTVSKLWRIWRRGGFYAWQLIRLAQGKAPRLDMNPLAAAVFMPLHEMKKAIGKRF
;
A
#
# COMPACT_ATOMS: atom_id res chain seq x y z
N MET A 1 16.18 8.31 8.48
CA MET A 1 15.30 7.31 7.83
C MET A 1 13.87 7.82 7.74
N VAL A 2 13.24 7.73 6.57
CA VAL A 2 11.81 8.10 6.32
C VAL A 2 11.08 6.93 5.66
N THR A 3 9.88 6.58 6.13
CA THR A 3 9.14 5.36 5.68
C THR A 3 7.93 5.63 4.79
N GLY A 4 7.77 6.87 4.31
CA GLY A 4 6.69 7.22 3.39
C GLY A 4 6.88 8.58 2.73
N GLY A 5 6.19 8.77 1.60
CA GLY A 5 6.29 9.99 0.78
C GLY A 5 7.08 9.79 -0.52
N PHE A 6 7.88 8.74 -0.60
CA PHE A 6 8.66 8.41 -1.80
C PHE A 6 7.86 7.55 -2.79
N ARG A 7 8.03 7.88 -4.08
CA ARG A 7 7.48 7.13 -5.23
C ARG A 7 8.36 7.20 -6.47
N SER A 8 9.14 8.27 -6.63
CA SER A 8 10.09 8.45 -7.72
C SER A 8 11.45 7.94 -7.31
N ARG A 9 12.14 7.28 -8.25
CA ARG A 9 13.53 6.87 -8.12
C ARG A 9 14.46 8.07 -8.08
N SER A 10 14.29 9.01 -9.02
CA SER A 10 15.15 10.21 -9.09
C SER A 10 15.14 11.00 -7.78
N PHE A 11 13.96 11.18 -7.19
CA PHE A 11 13.82 11.87 -5.91
C PHE A 11 14.46 11.08 -4.76
N ALA A 12 14.35 9.74 -4.77
CA ALA A 12 15.00 8.92 -3.76
C ALA A 12 16.53 8.98 -3.88
N GLU A 13 17.08 8.89 -5.09
CA GLU A 13 18.52 8.98 -5.34
C GLU A 13 19.05 10.36 -4.95
N GLU A 14 18.40 11.45 -5.36
CA GLU A 14 18.79 12.81 -5.00
C GLU A 14 18.86 13.02 -3.48
N THR A 15 17.85 12.54 -2.74
CA THR A 15 17.82 12.67 -1.27
C THR A 15 18.93 11.86 -0.60
N LEU A 16 19.26 10.67 -1.13
CA LEU A 16 20.36 9.85 -0.63
C LEU A 16 21.73 10.48 -0.95
N GLU A 17 21.91 10.99 -2.17
CA GLU A 17 23.16 11.65 -2.61
C GLU A 17 23.46 12.93 -1.81
N LYS A 18 22.42 13.69 -1.45
CA LYS A 18 22.54 14.87 -0.58
C LYS A 18 22.86 14.54 0.88
N GLY A 19 22.81 13.26 1.27
CA GLY A 19 23.01 12.83 2.65
C GLY A 19 21.86 13.24 3.58
N GLU A 20 20.69 13.58 3.04
CA GLU A 20 19.53 13.98 3.84
C GLU A 20 18.92 12.77 4.57
N LEU A 21 19.07 11.58 4.00
CA LEU A 21 18.60 10.31 4.56
C LEU A 21 19.59 9.19 4.30
N ASP A 22 19.76 8.29 5.26
CA ASP A 22 20.54 7.05 5.05
C ASP A 22 19.69 5.91 4.47
N VAL A 23 18.39 5.92 4.80
CA VAL A 23 17.45 4.82 4.47
C VAL A 23 16.09 5.38 4.13
N ILE A 24 15.53 4.90 3.02
CA ILE A 24 14.18 5.20 2.54
C ILE A 24 13.32 3.94 2.62
N GLY A 25 12.20 4.02 3.31
CA GLY A 25 11.16 3.01 3.34
C GLY A 25 9.98 3.38 2.44
N MET A 26 9.42 2.39 1.75
CA MET A 26 8.19 2.54 0.97
C MET A 26 7.17 1.47 1.37
N GLY A 27 5.94 1.89 1.64
CA GLY A 27 4.85 0.98 2.02
C GLY A 27 3.84 0.77 0.89
N ARG A 28 2.99 1.77 0.67
CA ARG A 28 1.83 1.67 -0.24
C ARG A 28 2.16 1.19 -1.67
N PRO A 29 3.23 1.66 -2.33
CA PRO A 29 3.58 1.17 -3.67
C PRO A 29 3.86 -0.34 -3.72
N PHE A 30 4.48 -0.88 -2.67
CA PHE A 30 4.82 -2.32 -2.59
C PHE A 30 3.60 -3.19 -2.35
N LEU A 31 2.53 -2.63 -1.75
CA LEU A 31 1.27 -3.34 -1.56
C LEU A 31 0.46 -3.47 -2.85
N THR A 32 0.74 -2.65 -3.87
CA THR A 32 -0.05 -2.59 -5.10
C THR A 32 0.72 -3.16 -6.29
N GLU A 33 2.02 -2.91 -6.37
CA GLU A 33 2.88 -3.29 -7.49
C GLU A 33 4.15 -4.02 -7.01
N PRO A 34 4.04 -5.12 -6.23
CA PRO A 34 5.19 -5.79 -5.62
C PRO A 34 6.18 -6.36 -6.66
N HIS A 35 5.67 -6.78 -7.83
CA HIS A 35 6.50 -7.31 -8.91
C HIS A 35 7.41 -6.24 -9.52
N GLN A 36 7.00 -4.97 -9.46
CA GLN A 36 7.77 -3.86 -10.03
C GLN A 36 8.86 -3.34 -9.08
N VAL A 37 8.91 -3.82 -7.83
CA VAL A 37 9.97 -3.42 -6.87
C VAL A 37 11.35 -3.74 -7.41
N SER A 38 11.52 -4.91 -8.02
CA SER A 38 12.80 -5.30 -8.61
C SER A 38 13.19 -4.39 -9.78
N ALA A 39 12.24 -4.04 -10.66
CA ALA A 39 12.44 -3.10 -11.77
C ALA A 39 12.79 -1.69 -11.27
N PHE A 40 12.14 -1.23 -10.19
CA PHE A 40 12.45 0.05 -9.55
C PHE A 40 13.87 0.09 -9.00
N LEU A 41 14.33 -0.98 -8.33
CA LEU A 41 15.69 -1.08 -7.82
C LEU A 41 16.74 -1.19 -8.93
N ARG A 42 16.43 -1.89 -10.04
CA ARG A 42 17.32 -1.97 -11.22
C ARG A 42 17.35 -0.73 -12.10
N GLY A 43 16.35 0.15 -11.99
CA GLY A 43 16.28 1.43 -12.72
C GLY A 43 15.45 1.36 -13.99
N GLU A 44 14.78 0.24 -14.19
CA GLU A 44 13.82 0.00 -15.27
C GLU A 44 12.48 0.71 -15.02
N LEU A 45 12.17 1.05 -13.76
CA LEU A 45 10.99 1.82 -13.38
C LEU A 45 11.39 3.13 -12.70
N GLY A 46 10.99 4.26 -13.30
CA GLY A 46 11.25 5.59 -12.75
C GLY A 46 10.32 5.97 -11.59
N GLN A 47 9.05 5.57 -11.61
CA GLN A 47 8.08 5.94 -10.58
C GLN A 47 6.96 4.91 -10.44
N PHE A 48 6.51 4.67 -9.21
CA PHE A 48 5.31 3.87 -8.94
C PHE A 48 4.00 4.60 -9.24
N SER A 49 2.98 3.86 -9.66
CA SER A 49 1.67 4.43 -9.95
C SER A 49 0.99 4.96 -8.68
N THR A 50 0.16 5.99 -8.84
CA THR A 50 -0.72 6.46 -7.77
C THR A 50 -2.13 5.98 -8.02
N LEU A 51 -2.61 5.05 -7.19
CA LEU A 51 -4.03 4.70 -7.14
C LEU A 51 -4.85 5.87 -6.60
N ASN A 52 -5.27 6.73 -7.52
CA ASN A 52 -6.23 7.77 -7.27
C ASN A 52 -7.62 7.16 -7.32
N VAL A 53 -8.26 7.10 -6.17
CA VAL A 53 -9.66 6.69 -6.14
C VAL A 53 -10.50 7.91 -5.89
N ARG A 54 -11.26 8.27 -6.93
CA ARG A 54 -12.26 9.32 -6.88
C ARG A 54 -13.33 8.88 -5.89
N THR A 55 -13.59 9.68 -4.87
CA THR A 55 -14.61 9.39 -3.85
C THR A 55 -15.23 10.70 -3.42
N VAL A 56 -16.55 10.69 -3.22
CA VAL A 56 -17.40 11.86 -3.06
C VAL A 56 -17.20 12.56 -1.71
N SER A 57 -16.77 11.85 -0.65
CA SER A 57 -16.49 12.45 0.67
C SER A 57 -15.12 12.06 1.26
N LYS A 58 -14.55 12.95 2.07
CA LYS A 58 -13.25 12.76 2.74
C LYS A 58 -13.25 11.53 3.66
N LEU A 59 -14.32 11.31 4.41
CA LEU A 59 -14.45 10.17 5.33
C LEU A 59 -14.48 8.85 4.55
N TRP A 60 -15.37 8.73 3.56
CA TRP A 60 -15.45 7.53 2.70
C TRP A 60 -14.11 7.21 2.04
N ARG A 61 -13.35 8.24 1.62
CA ARG A 61 -12.01 8.08 1.05
C ARG A 61 -11.00 7.51 2.05
N ILE A 62 -11.10 7.82 3.34
CA ILE A 62 -10.21 7.28 4.37
C ILE A 62 -10.52 5.80 4.61
N TRP A 63 -11.79 5.48 4.88
CA TRP A 63 -12.25 4.11 5.14
C TRP A 63 -11.91 3.16 3.99
N ARG A 64 -12.28 3.56 2.77
CA ARG A 64 -12.03 2.77 1.56
C ARG A 64 -10.54 2.53 1.32
N ARG A 65 -9.68 3.54 1.53
CA ARG A 65 -8.22 3.37 1.39
C ARG A 65 -7.66 2.47 2.49
N GLY A 66 -8.07 2.68 3.73
CA GLY A 66 -7.60 1.90 4.87
C GLY A 66 -7.86 0.41 4.68
N GLY A 67 -9.12 0.03 4.42
CA GLY A 67 -9.44 -1.38 4.22
C GLY A 67 -8.90 -1.96 2.90
N PHE A 68 -8.77 -1.16 1.83
CA PHE A 68 -8.08 -1.60 0.61
C PHE A 68 -6.63 -2.02 0.89
N TYR A 69 -5.83 -1.15 1.51
CA TYR A 69 -4.42 -1.46 1.80
C TYR A 69 -4.27 -2.55 2.85
N ALA A 70 -5.13 -2.58 3.87
CA ALA A 70 -5.14 -3.66 4.86
C ALA A 70 -5.40 -5.02 4.21
N TRP A 71 -6.31 -5.09 3.23
CA TRP A 71 -6.55 -6.33 2.51
C TRP A 71 -5.35 -6.77 1.69
N GLN A 72 -4.71 -5.84 0.97
CA GLN A 72 -3.49 -6.16 0.20
C GLN A 72 -2.39 -6.70 1.12
N LEU A 73 -2.20 -6.06 2.28
CA LEU A 73 -1.22 -6.51 3.26
C LEU A 73 -1.50 -7.94 3.74
N ILE A 74 -2.75 -8.25 4.08
CA ILE A 74 -3.15 -9.61 4.50
C ILE A 74 -2.97 -10.62 3.37
N ARG A 75 -3.31 -10.25 2.13
CA ARG A 75 -3.12 -11.13 0.96
C ARG A 75 -1.65 -11.44 0.73
N LEU A 76 -0.79 -10.42 0.76
CA LEU A 76 0.65 -10.58 0.61
C LEU A 76 1.26 -11.42 1.74
N ALA A 77 0.81 -11.22 2.99
CA ALA A 77 1.21 -12.06 4.12
C ALA A 77 0.81 -13.53 3.95
N GLN A 78 -0.23 -13.82 3.16
CA GLN A 78 -0.66 -15.17 2.80
C GLN A 78 0.01 -15.70 1.51
N GLY A 79 1.00 -14.99 0.95
CA GLY A 79 1.64 -15.34 -0.32
C GLY A 79 0.75 -15.16 -1.55
N LYS A 80 -0.39 -14.47 -1.43
CA LYS A 80 -1.32 -14.21 -2.54
C LYS A 80 -0.96 -12.90 -3.24
N ALA A 81 -1.12 -12.87 -4.55
CA ALA A 81 -0.96 -11.65 -5.35
C ALA A 81 -1.94 -10.54 -4.90
N PRO A 82 -1.54 -9.25 -5.00
CA PRO A 82 -2.43 -8.12 -4.77
C PRO A 82 -3.63 -8.17 -5.70
N ARG A 83 -4.75 -7.66 -5.20
CA ARG A 83 -6.01 -7.59 -5.92
C ARG A 83 -6.47 -6.14 -5.99
N LEU A 84 -6.24 -5.49 -7.13
CA LEU A 84 -6.48 -4.05 -7.32
C LEU A 84 -7.95 -3.72 -7.69
N ASP A 85 -8.69 -4.69 -8.23
CA ASP A 85 -10.08 -4.60 -8.69
C ASP A 85 -11.12 -4.72 -7.55
N MET A 86 -10.89 -4.05 -6.42
CA MET A 86 -11.84 -4.11 -5.31
C MET A 86 -13.08 -3.25 -5.52
N ASN A 87 -14.24 -3.82 -5.18
CA ASN A 87 -15.43 -3.00 -4.95
C ASN A 87 -15.15 -2.00 -3.80
N PRO A 88 -15.36 -0.68 -4.01
CA PRO A 88 -15.20 0.36 -3.01
C PRO A 88 -15.88 0.08 -1.66
N LEU A 89 -17.12 -0.43 -1.67
CA LEU A 89 -17.85 -0.70 -0.43
C LEU A 89 -17.22 -1.86 0.33
N ALA A 90 -16.89 -2.94 -0.38
CA ALA A 90 -16.20 -4.10 0.21
C ALA A 90 -14.86 -3.70 0.82
N ALA A 91 -14.09 -2.84 0.15
CA ALA A 91 -12.85 -2.31 0.69
C ALA A 91 -13.07 -1.47 1.96
N ALA A 92 -14.14 -0.68 2.04
CA ALA A 92 -14.42 0.14 3.22
C ALA A 92 -14.80 -0.68 4.46
N VAL A 93 -15.59 -1.76 4.28
CA VAL A 93 -16.10 -2.58 5.40
C VAL A 93 -15.21 -3.79 5.72
N PHE A 94 -14.23 -4.10 4.87
CA PHE A 94 -13.38 -5.29 5.00
C PHE A 94 -12.72 -5.40 6.38
N MET A 95 -12.07 -4.34 6.87
CA MET A 95 -11.28 -4.40 8.10
C MET A 95 -12.15 -4.65 9.34
N PRO A 96 -13.25 -3.91 9.58
CA PRO A 96 -14.18 -4.22 10.67
C PRO A 96 -14.68 -5.67 10.65
N LEU A 97 -15.12 -6.16 9.48
CA LEU A 97 -15.63 -7.53 9.35
C LEU A 97 -14.54 -8.59 9.58
N HIS A 98 -13.32 -8.33 9.10
CA HIS A 98 -12.17 -9.20 9.30
C HIS A 98 -11.82 -9.36 10.79
N GLU A 99 -11.74 -8.25 11.52
CA GLU A 99 -11.44 -8.26 12.96
C GLU A 99 -12.57 -8.88 13.78
N MET A 100 -13.84 -8.61 13.46
CA MET A 100 -14.97 -9.27 14.12
C MET A 100 -14.92 -10.79 13.95
N LYS A 101 -14.67 -11.27 12.72
CA LYS A 101 -14.56 -12.71 12.45
C LYS A 101 -13.41 -13.34 13.25
N LYS A 102 -12.27 -12.66 13.32
CA LYS A 102 -11.10 -13.11 14.08
C LYS A 102 -11.35 -13.12 15.60
N ALA A 103 -12.08 -12.13 16.11
CA ALA A 103 -12.44 -12.04 17.52
C ALA A 103 -13.41 -13.18 17.93
N ILE A 104 -14.41 -13.48 17.10
CA ILE A 104 -15.34 -14.58 17.34
C ILE A 104 -14.62 -15.93 17.31
N GLY A 105 -13.73 -16.14 16.33
CA GLY A 105 -12.98 -17.39 16.18
C GLY A 105 -11.93 -17.67 17.26
N LYS A 106 -11.62 -16.70 18.14
CA LYS A 106 -10.72 -16.88 19.29
C LYS A 106 -11.47 -17.12 20.62
N ARG A 107 -12.80 -17.00 20.63
CA ARG A 107 -13.63 -17.23 21.83
C ARG A 107 -14.07 -18.68 21.99
N PHE A 108 -13.74 -19.54 21.02
CA PHE A 108 -13.92 -20.99 21.03
C PHE A 108 -12.57 -21.65 20.74
#